data_AF-A0AAD4BJG1-F1
#
_entry.id   AF-A0AAD4BJG1-F1
#
_cell.length_a   1.000
_cell.length_b   1.000
_cell.length_c   1.000
_cell.angle_alpha   90.00
_cell.angle_beta   90.00
_cell.angle_gamma   90.00
#
_symmetry.space_group_name_H-M   'P 1'
#
loop_
_entity.id
_entity.type
_entity.pdbx_description
1 polymer ?
#
loop_
_entity_poly.entity_id
_entity_poly.type
_entity_poly.pdbx_seq_one_letter_code
_entity_poly.pdbx_strand_id
1 'polypeptide(L)'
;MTKARASSIAVTSTIPTVVLDTDAVSDNMAARLCTSFLGHVLFLKNQVPFPVVQLARMPTSNNTSRAAKKRHELLNSFDTLASHLYTTFIALSTALALRGTPEKAQVGTEATLLQYQKHGLTRAFFAVALGPTVGTAKSRVIVGIDGLETKVWGLRENDNHKVTRTRDVSEEDGDDDSSESASDADDEDEESGDEESQGSSEEEEADASGSDVDASPPPSRSPSPAPSSDSDSSPSTSQRAEDQETIRAAERLLSRTLASACAEDDGQGLAAEMAPTQIHVLLRAPRRFDHPCWIPRQNLCTSLDGYLADFLAESGQAPISCDTAAKKRTKQSKVQGVWIKSRVSVAQTQEVLEQDLAEEDEMIWWSWDGKLVGFTDW
;
A
#
# COMPACT_ATOMS: atom_id res chain seq x y z
N MET A 1 -43.58 -4.08 -35.68
CA MET A 1 -42.18 -3.69 -35.34
C MET A 1 -42.18 -3.07 -33.96
N THR A 2 -41.99 -3.89 -32.92
CA THR A 2 -42.05 -3.49 -31.51
C THR A 2 -40.61 -3.29 -31.03
N LYS A 3 -40.23 -2.03 -30.82
CA LYS A 3 -38.88 -1.63 -30.40
C LYS A 3 -38.75 -1.88 -28.89
N ALA A 4 -38.20 -3.03 -28.50
CA ALA A 4 -37.87 -3.33 -27.11
C ALA A 4 -36.75 -2.39 -26.67
N ARG A 5 -37.10 -1.40 -25.84
CA ARG A 5 -36.15 -0.50 -25.18
C ARG A 5 -35.62 -1.26 -23.97
N ALA A 6 -34.40 -1.79 -24.07
CA ALA A 6 -33.72 -2.39 -22.93
C ALA A 6 -33.48 -1.29 -21.89
N SER A 7 -34.27 -1.30 -20.83
CA SER A 7 -34.05 -0.48 -19.65
C SER A 7 -32.78 -1.00 -18.97
N SER A 8 -31.66 -0.30 -19.12
CA SER A 8 -30.47 -0.61 -18.32
C SER A 8 -30.82 -0.33 -16.86
N ILE A 9 -31.09 -1.38 -16.09
CA ILE A 9 -31.21 -1.30 -14.65
C ILE A 9 -29.85 -0.83 -14.16
N ALA A 10 -29.76 0.42 -13.69
CA ALA A 10 -28.55 0.92 -13.07
C ALA A 10 -28.34 0.12 -11.78
N VAL A 11 -27.39 -0.82 -11.82
CA VAL A 11 -26.96 -1.54 -10.62
C VAL A 11 -26.24 -0.52 -9.75
N THR A 12 -26.89 -0.08 -8.68
CA THR A 12 -26.29 0.83 -7.70
C THR A 12 -25.31 0.03 -6.84
N SER A 13 -24.00 0.19 -7.07
CA SER A 13 -22.95 -0.35 -6.20
C SER A 13 -23.12 0.18 -4.78
N THR A 14 -23.11 -0.71 -3.78
CA THR A 14 -23.17 -0.31 -2.36
C THR A 14 -21.81 0.15 -1.85
N ILE A 15 -20.73 -0.33 -2.47
CA ILE A 15 -19.37 0.08 -2.13
C ILE A 15 -19.07 1.42 -2.80
N PRO A 16 -18.68 2.45 -2.03
CA PRO A 16 -18.29 3.73 -2.59
C PRO A 16 -17.06 3.58 -3.49
N THR A 17 -17.09 4.25 -4.63
CA THR A 17 -16.01 4.20 -5.62
C THR A 17 -15.31 5.56 -5.74
N VAL A 18 -13.98 5.54 -5.72
CA VAL A 18 -13.09 6.66 -5.93
C VAL A 18 -12.46 6.50 -7.31
N VAL A 19 -12.72 7.43 -8.23
CA VAL A 19 -12.10 7.44 -9.56
C VAL A 19 -10.96 8.45 -9.56
N LEU A 20 -9.74 7.98 -9.74
CA LEU A 20 -8.51 8.78 -9.77
C LEU A 20 -8.30 9.37 -11.17
N ASP A 21 -7.65 10.54 -11.21
CA ASP A 21 -7.29 11.22 -12.46
C ASP A 21 -5.91 10.80 -12.98
N THR A 22 -5.54 9.53 -12.77
CA THR A 22 -4.29 8.94 -13.23
C THR A 22 -4.56 7.64 -13.96
N ASP A 23 -3.74 7.31 -14.94
CA ASP A 23 -3.94 6.09 -15.74
C ASP A 23 -3.55 4.83 -14.94
N ALA A 24 -2.54 4.96 -14.07
CA ALA A 24 -2.06 3.92 -13.17
C ALA A 24 -1.95 4.44 -11.73
N VAL A 25 -1.97 3.52 -10.77
CA VAL A 25 -1.68 3.76 -9.36
C VAL A 25 -0.27 3.27 -9.08
N SER A 26 0.66 4.19 -8.85
CA SER A 26 2.04 3.85 -8.49
C SER A 26 2.13 3.26 -7.07
N ASP A 27 3.22 2.54 -6.77
CA ASP A 27 3.46 1.94 -5.46
C ASP A 27 3.35 2.97 -4.32
N ASN A 28 3.94 4.16 -4.52
CA ASN A 28 3.90 5.25 -3.56
C ASN A 28 2.46 5.75 -3.34
N MET A 29 1.70 5.92 -4.43
CA MET A 29 0.31 6.35 -4.34
C MET A 29 -0.55 5.31 -3.62
N ALA A 30 -0.38 4.02 -3.92
CA ALA A 30 -1.08 2.93 -3.25
C ALA A 30 -0.77 2.90 -1.74
N ALA A 31 0.51 3.01 -1.36
CA ALA A 31 0.93 3.07 0.04
C ALA A 31 0.31 4.25 0.80
N ARG A 32 0.32 5.43 0.19
CA ARG A 32 -0.26 6.67 0.74
C ARG A 32 -1.78 6.57 0.89
N LEU A 33 -2.47 6.03 -0.12
CA LEU A 33 -3.92 5.81 -0.06
C LEU A 33 -4.31 4.78 1.01
N CYS A 34 -3.59 3.66 1.14
CA CYS A 34 -3.82 2.67 2.19
C CYS A 34 -3.55 3.24 3.59
N THR A 35 -2.50 4.06 3.75
CA THR A 35 -2.21 4.75 5.01
C THR A 35 -3.33 5.73 5.38
N SER A 36 -3.78 6.54 4.42
CA SER A 36 -4.90 7.47 4.62
C SER A 36 -6.19 6.72 4.94
N PHE A 37 -6.48 5.63 4.23
CA PHE A 37 -7.64 4.77 4.45
C PHE A 37 -7.63 4.20 5.86
N LEU A 38 -6.51 3.65 6.33
CA LEU A 38 -6.37 3.14 7.70
C LEU A 38 -6.66 4.25 8.72
N GLY A 39 -6.06 5.44 8.57
CA GLY A 39 -6.30 6.57 9.46
C GLY A 39 -7.77 6.96 9.55
N HIS A 40 -8.50 6.94 8.42
CA HIS A 40 -9.94 7.17 8.39
C HIS A 40 -10.73 6.06 9.05
N VAL A 41 -10.41 4.79 8.79
CA VAL A 41 -11.09 3.64 9.42
C VAL A 41 -10.93 3.70 10.94
N LEU A 42 -9.74 4.02 11.45
CA LEU A 42 -9.50 4.14 12.89
C LEU A 42 -10.41 5.21 13.52
N PHE A 43 -10.55 6.36 12.87
CA PHE A 43 -11.39 7.45 13.37
C PHE A 43 -12.89 7.11 13.24
N LEU A 44 -13.34 6.67 12.07
CA LEU A 44 -14.74 6.37 11.79
C LEU A 44 -15.29 5.21 12.64
N LYS A 45 -14.42 4.27 13.03
CA LYS A 45 -14.78 3.13 13.91
C LYS A 45 -14.53 3.41 15.39
N ASN A 46 -14.36 4.67 15.78
CA ASN A 46 -14.11 5.09 17.16
C ASN A 46 -12.94 4.32 17.83
N GLN A 47 -11.94 3.94 17.03
CA GLN A 47 -10.71 3.33 17.55
C GLN A 47 -9.73 4.40 18.03
N VAL A 48 -9.92 5.64 17.60
CA VAL A 48 -9.16 6.81 18.07
C VAL A 48 -10.09 8.00 18.25
N PRO A 49 -9.84 8.88 19.25
CA PRO A 49 -10.72 10.01 19.54
C PRO A 49 -10.63 11.13 18.50
N PHE A 50 -9.52 11.23 17.78
CA PHE A 50 -9.29 12.24 16.73
C PHE A 50 -8.59 11.62 15.52
N PRO A 51 -8.70 12.24 14.33
CA PRO A 51 -7.91 11.84 13.17
C PRO A 51 -6.42 11.75 13.49
N VAL A 52 -5.73 10.72 12.98
CA VAL A 52 -4.32 10.43 13.30
C VAL A 52 -3.39 11.64 13.08
N VAL A 53 -3.63 12.42 12.03
CA VAL A 53 -2.85 13.65 11.74
C VAL A 53 -3.06 14.74 12.81
N GLN A 54 -4.28 14.86 13.36
CA GLN A 54 -4.54 15.77 14.47
C GLN A 54 -3.93 15.22 15.75
N LEU A 55 -4.05 13.90 15.98
CA LEU A 55 -3.37 13.23 17.08
C LEU A 55 -1.86 13.46 17.05
N ALA A 56 -1.18 13.49 15.91
CA ALA A 56 0.25 13.76 15.89
C ALA A 56 0.62 15.18 16.36
N ARG A 57 -0.29 16.16 16.22
CA ARG A 57 -0.01 17.59 16.45
C ARG A 57 -0.43 18.11 17.81
N MET A 58 -1.28 17.38 18.53
CA MET A 58 -1.80 17.87 19.82
C MET A 58 -0.68 17.95 20.88
N PRO A 59 -0.61 19.02 21.68
CA PRO A 59 0.37 19.12 22.75
C PRO A 59 0.13 18.00 23.79
N THR A 60 1.20 17.41 24.28
CA THR A 60 1.15 16.38 25.33
C THR A 60 1.31 17.06 26.69
N SER A 61 0.23 17.68 27.17
CA SER A 61 0.23 18.42 28.44
C SER A 61 0.68 17.56 29.64
N ASN A 62 0.40 16.25 29.62
CA ASN A 62 0.81 15.28 30.64
C ASN A 62 1.37 14.00 30.00
N ASN A 63 2.69 13.95 29.76
CA ASN A 63 3.37 12.78 29.18
C ASN A 63 3.26 11.50 30.04
N THR A 64 2.93 11.63 31.32
CA THR A 64 2.84 10.53 32.28
C THR A 64 1.48 9.83 32.28
N SER A 65 0.48 10.35 31.56
CA SER A 65 -0.84 9.75 31.54
C SER A 65 -0.84 8.44 30.74
N ARG A 66 -1.64 7.45 31.18
CA ARG A 66 -1.84 6.20 30.44
C ARG A 66 -2.36 6.47 29.01
N ALA A 67 -3.17 7.51 28.83
CA ALA A 67 -3.67 7.98 27.54
C ALA A 67 -2.54 8.47 26.63
N ALA A 68 -1.61 9.28 27.16
CA ALA A 68 -0.44 9.75 26.43
C ALA A 68 0.44 8.58 25.96
N LYS A 69 0.67 7.57 26.82
CA LYS A 69 1.40 6.35 26.45
C LYS A 69 0.72 5.59 25.31
N LYS A 70 -0.60 5.33 25.41
CA LYS A 70 -1.37 4.66 24.35
C LYS A 70 -1.33 5.44 23.03
N ARG A 71 -1.46 6.77 23.09
CA ARG A 71 -1.33 7.65 21.92
C ARG A 71 0.05 7.51 21.26
N HIS A 72 1.12 7.54 22.04
CA HIS A 72 2.48 7.43 21.51
C HIS A 72 2.74 6.05 20.89
N GLU A 73 2.32 4.97 21.56
CA GLU A 73 2.40 3.59 21.04
C GLU A 73 1.65 3.46 19.69
N LEU A 74 0.44 4.01 19.60
CA LEU A 74 -0.32 4.04 18.35
C LEU A 74 0.41 4.82 17.27
N LEU A 75 0.86 6.05 17.55
CA LEU A 75 1.52 6.90 16.56
C LEU A 75 2.81 6.27 16.03
N ASN A 76 3.63 5.68 16.91
CA ASN A 76 4.86 4.98 16.51
C ASN A 76 4.55 3.75 15.64
N SER A 77 3.54 2.96 16.04
CA SER A 77 3.12 1.78 15.27
C SER A 77 2.53 2.16 13.91
N PHE A 78 1.75 3.25 13.86
CA PHE A 78 1.17 3.78 12.63
C PHE A 78 2.24 4.32 11.68
N ASP A 79 3.24 5.04 12.20
CA ASP A 79 4.37 5.54 11.41
C ASP A 79 5.24 4.39 10.87
N THR A 80 5.53 3.40 11.72
CA THR A 80 6.23 2.17 11.32
C THR A 80 5.48 1.44 10.19
N LEU A 81 4.16 1.26 10.33
CA LEU A 81 3.35 0.67 9.28
C LEU A 81 3.36 1.51 8.00
N ALA A 82 3.24 2.84 8.09
CA ALA A 82 3.27 3.71 6.93
C ALA A 82 4.60 3.61 6.15
N SER A 83 5.73 3.51 6.87
CA SER A 83 7.04 3.23 6.29
C SER A 83 7.07 1.86 5.61
N HIS A 84 6.61 0.81 6.29
CA HIS A 84 6.56 -0.54 5.72
C HIS A 84 5.65 -0.63 4.50
N LEU A 85 4.52 0.09 4.46
CA LEU A 85 3.59 0.07 3.33
C LEU A 85 4.27 0.54 2.03
N TYR A 86 5.20 1.49 2.10
CA TYR A 86 5.93 1.94 0.92
C TYR A 86 6.75 0.80 0.30
N THR A 87 7.58 0.11 1.09
CA THR A 87 8.38 -1.04 0.63
C THR A 87 7.51 -2.26 0.31
N THR A 88 6.37 -2.40 0.98
CA THR A 88 5.37 -3.46 0.73
C THR A 88 4.80 -3.36 -0.68
N PHE A 89 4.35 -2.18 -1.10
CA PHE A 89 3.75 -2.03 -2.43
C PHE A 89 4.78 -2.20 -3.55
N ILE A 90 6.04 -1.85 -3.29
CA ILE A 90 7.17 -2.16 -4.18
C ILE A 90 7.35 -3.67 -4.35
N ALA A 91 7.44 -4.41 -3.23
CA ALA A 91 7.60 -5.87 -3.24
C ALA A 91 6.38 -6.56 -3.86
N LEU A 92 5.18 -6.05 -3.57
CA LEU A 92 3.92 -6.56 -4.13
C LEU A 92 3.85 -6.32 -5.64
N SER A 93 4.21 -5.14 -6.12
CA SER A 93 4.27 -4.82 -7.56
C SER A 93 5.21 -5.77 -8.30
N THR A 94 6.36 -6.08 -7.69
CA THR A 94 7.33 -7.05 -8.22
C THR A 94 6.74 -8.47 -8.21
N ALA A 95 6.17 -8.90 -7.08
CA ALA A 95 5.53 -10.20 -6.96
C ALA A 95 4.28 -10.33 -7.84
N LEU A 96 3.62 -9.27 -8.26
CA LEU A 96 2.51 -9.35 -9.21
C LEU A 96 3.00 -9.33 -10.66
N ALA A 97 4.09 -8.62 -10.95
CA ALA A 97 4.70 -8.59 -12.29
C ALA A 97 5.27 -9.96 -12.71
N LEU A 98 5.79 -10.73 -11.75
CA LEU A 98 6.29 -12.08 -12.00
C LEU A 98 5.18 -13.13 -12.18
N ARG A 99 3.89 -12.75 -12.09
CA ARG A 99 2.78 -13.72 -11.95
C ARG A 99 2.46 -14.27 -13.33
N GLY A 100 2.48 -15.59 -13.47
CA GLY A 100 2.32 -16.24 -14.77
C GLY A 100 3.52 -16.07 -15.70
N THR A 101 4.68 -15.62 -15.21
CA THR A 101 5.94 -15.81 -15.94
C THR A 101 6.42 -17.23 -15.67
N PRO A 102 6.29 -18.17 -16.61
CA PRO A 102 6.83 -19.50 -16.42
C PRO A 102 8.36 -19.41 -16.30
N GLU A 103 8.89 -19.67 -15.11
CA GLU A 103 10.35 -19.76 -14.83
C GLU A 103 11.05 -20.77 -15.78
N LYS A 104 10.28 -21.67 -16.40
CA LYS A 104 10.74 -22.76 -17.27
C LYS A 104 10.20 -22.75 -18.71
N ALA A 105 9.59 -21.68 -19.22
CA ALA A 105 9.26 -21.63 -20.66
C ALA A 105 10.50 -21.29 -21.52
N GLN A 106 11.54 -22.10 -21.38
CA GLN A 106 12.43 -22.33 -22.51
C GLN A 106 11.61 -23.13 -23.53
N VAL A 107 11.52 -22.61 -24.76
CA VAL A 107 10.96 -23.28 -25.94
C VAL A 107 9.44 -23.14 -26.12
N GLY A 108 9.04 -21.95 -26.60
CA GLY A 108 8.28 -21.90 -27.86
C GLY A 108 6.79 -21.65 -27.79
N THR A 109 6.33 -20.48 -27.30
CA THR A 109 5.16 -19.77 -27.86
C THR A 109 5.18 -18.29 -27.44
N GLU A 110 5.95 -17.44 -28.15
CA GLU A 110 6.08 -15.99 -27.84
C GLU A 110 4.76 -15.19 -27.96
N ALA A 111 3.78 -15.69 -28.73
CA ALA A 111 2.59 -14.93 -29.08
C ALA A 111 1.61 -14.69 -27.92
N THR A 112 1.62 -15.53 -26.88
CA THR A 112 0.65 -15.42 -25.76
C THR A 112 1.18 -14.56 -24.61
N LEU A 113 2.51 -14.50 -24.40
CA LEU A 113 3.12 -13.67 -23.34
C LEU A 113 3.04 -12.16 -23.64
N LEU A 114 3.11 -11.78 -24.92
CA LEU A 114 3.07 -10.37 -25.34
C LEU A 114 1.73 -9.67 -25.04
N GLN A 115 0.63 -10.41 -24.85
CA GLN A 115 -0.67 -9.81 -24.60
C GLN A 115 -0.90 -9.46 -23.12
N TYR A 116 -0.34 -10.24 -22.18
CA TYR A 116 -0.48 -9.99 -20.75
C TYR A 116 0.47 -8.89 -20.24
N GLN A 117 1.62 -8.69 -20.89
CA GLN A 117 2.56 -7.62 -20.54
C GLN A 117 2.12 -6.22 -20.99
N LYS A 118 1.11 -6.09 -21.87
CA LYS A 118 0.87 -4.82 -22.55
C LYS A 118 0.42 -3.68 -21.65
N HIS A 119 -0.10 -3.96 -20.45
CA HIS A 119 -0.58 -2.91 -19.55
C HIS A 119 0.13 -2.85 -18.20
N GLY A 120 0.77 -3.92 -17.71
CA GLY A 120 1.49 -3.88 -16.42
C GLY A 120 0.63 -3.31 -15.29
N LEU A 121 -0.69 -3.52 -15.32
CA LEU A 121 -1.63 -3.06 -14.31
C LEU A 121 -2.36 -4.25 -13.71
N THR A 122 -2.57 -4.23 -12.40
CA THR A 122 -3.25 -5.30 -11.67
C THR A 122 -4.20 -4.73 -10.60
N ARG A 123 -4.87 -5.64 -9.89
CA ARG A 123 -5.68 -5.31 -8.71
C ARG A 123 -4.93 -5.70 -7.44
N ALA A 124 -5.00 -4.84 -6.43
CA ALA A 124 -4.51 -5.12 -5.10
C ALA A 124 -5.62 -4.95 -4.07
N PHE A 125 -5.57 -5.76 -3.01
CA PHE A 125 -6.55 -5.73 -1.93
C PHE A 125 -5.84 -5.60 -0.59
N PHE A 126 -6.29 -4.62 0.19
CA PHE A 126 -5.83 -4.34 1.53
C PHE A 126 -7.04 -4.35 2.47
N ALA A 127 -6.91 -4.95 3.64
CA ALA A 127 -8.01 -5.08 4.57
C ALA A 127 -7.62 -4.70 5.99
N VAL A 128 -8.56 -4.10 6.71
CA VAL A 128 -8.46 -3.75 8.12
C VAL A 128 -9.51 -4.53 8.89
N ALA A 129 -9.06 -5.38 9.81
CA ALA A 129 -9.94 -6.18 10.66
C ALA A 129 -9.87 -5.67 12.11
N LEU A 130 -11.03 -5.33 12.68
CA LEU A 130 -11.16 -4.77 14.02
C LEU A 130 -11.77 -5.80 14.98
N GLY A 131 -11.00 -6.23 15.97
CA GLY A 131 -11.46 -7.18 16.98
C GLY A 131 -10.33 -7.97 17.65
N PRO A 132 -10.67 -8.90 18.56
CA PRO A 132 -9.66 -9.64 19.34
C PRO A 132 -8.68 -10.46 18.51
N THR A 133 -9.14 -10.99 17.37
CA THR A 133 -8.33 -11.74 16.41
C THR A 133 -8.85 -11.48 15.00
N VAL A 134 -8.07 -11.79 13.97
CA VAL A 134 -8.52 -11.70 12.56
C VAL A 134 -9.74 -12.59 12.30
N GLY A 135 -9.76 -13.82 12.83
CA GLY A 135 -10.85 -14.79 12.64
C GLY A 135 -12.15 -14.35 13.33
N THR A 136 -12.05 -13.73 14.50
CA THR A 136 -13.20 -13.26 15.29
C THR A 136 -13.39 -11.74 15.22
N ALA A 137 -12.91 -11.09 14.14
CA ALA A 137 -13.06 -9.66 13.98
C ALA A 137 -14.54 -9.27 13.87
N LYS A 138 -14.91 -8.21 14.60
CA LYS A 138 -16.28 -7.68 14.65
C LYS A 138 -16.60 -6.85 13.41
N SER A 139 -15.59 -6.18 12.85
CA SER A 139 -15.72 -5.41 11.62
C SER A 139 -14.52 -5.68 10.71
N ARG A 140 -14.79 -5.74 9.40
CA ARG A 140 -13.79 -5.91 8.35
C ARG A 140 -14.07 -4.84 7.30
N VAL A 141 -13.05 -4.07 6.97
CA VAL A 141 -13.13 -3.02 5.96
C VAL A 141 -12.07 -3.30 4.90
N ILE A 142 -12.48 -3.42 3.64
CA ILE A 142 -11.60 -3.76 2.51
C ILE A 142 -11.45 -2.55 1.60
N VAL A 143 -10.23 -2.30 1.12
CA VAL A 143 -9.99 -1.41 -0.02
C VAL A 143 -9.49 -2.23 -1.19
N GLY A 144 -10.17 -2.09 -2.32
CA GLY A 144 -9.72 -2.60 -3.61
C GLY A 144 -9.06 -1.48 -4.41
N ILE A 145 -7.88 -1.73 -4.96
CA ILE A 145 -7.16 -0.80 -5.83
C ILE A 145 -7.13 -1.42 -7.23
N ASP A 146 -7.86 -0.84 -8.17
CA ASP A 146 -7.86 -1.18 -9.59
C ASP A 146 -6.87 -0.28 -10.32
N GLY A 147 -5.91 -0.91 -11.02
CA GLY A 147 -4.88 -0.22 -11.79
C GLY A 147 -3.56 -0.03 -11.04
N LEU A 148 -3.22 -0.90 -10.07
CA LEU A 148 -1.90 -0.91 -9.46
C LEU A 148 -0.85 -1.25 -10.51
N GLU A 149 0.17 -0.41 -10.65
CA GLU A 149 1.28 -0.64 -11.56
C GLU A 149 2.16 -1.81 -11.09
N THR A 150 2.38 -2.79 -11.96
CA THR A 150 3.24 -3.96 -11.72
C THR A 150 4.54 -3.82 -12.48
N LYS A 151 5.65 -3.72 -11.76
CA LYS A 151 7.01 -3.63 -12.32
C LYS A 151 7.94 -4.51 -11.52
N VAL A 152 8.76 -5.30 -12.21
CA VAL A 152 9.84 -6.05 -11.57
C VAL A 152 10.89 -5.07 -11.04
N TRP A 153 11.26 -5.21 -9.76
CA TRP A 153 12.36 -4.45 -9.18
C TRP A 153 13.65 -4.61 -10.01
N GLY A 154 14.37 -3.52 -10.24
CA GLY A 154 15.57 -3.50 -11.10
C GLY A 154 15.31 -3.21 -12.59
N LEU A 155 14.08 -3.36 -13.10
CA LEU A 155 13.72 -2.97 -14.48
C LEU A 155 13.11 -1.55 -14.57
N ARG A 156 13.04 -0.82 -13.46
CA ARG A 156 12.28 0.45 -13.35
C ARG A 156 12.95 1.64 -14.04
N GLU A 157 14.26 1.62 -14.21
CA GLU A 157 15.05 2.79 -14.61
C GLU A 157 15.18 2.96 -16.14
N ASN A 158 14.88 1.93 -16.93
CA ASN A 158 15.24 1.93 -18.35
C ASN A 158 14.14 2.42 -19.31
N ASP A 159 12.89 2.57 -18.87
CA ASP A 159 11.78 2.92 -19.79
C ASP A 159 11.65 4.41 -20.07
N ASN A 160 12.28 5.29 -19.27
CA ASN A 160 12.13 6.74 -19.45
C ASN A 160 12.94 7.31 -20.64
N HIS A 161 13.72 6.47 -21.33
CA HIS A 161 14.53 6.85 -22.50
C HIS A 161 14.01 6.35 -23.85
N LYS A 162 12.84 5.70 -23.91
CA LYS A 162 12.10 5.57 -25.17
C LYS A 162 11.41 6.89 -25.50
N VAL A 163 12.20 7.97 -25.58
CA VAL A 163 11.88 9.10 -26.45
C VAL A 163 11.64 8.47 -27.81
N THR A 164 10.41 8.61 -28.27
CA THR A 164 9.98 8.43 -29.64
C THR A 164 10.88 9.28 -30.54
N ARG A 165 12.11 8.80 -30.79
CA ARG A 165 12.91 9.19 -31.94
C ARG A 165 12.14 8.64 -33.12
N THR A 166 11.20 9.44 -33.61
CA THR A 166 10.76 9.43 -34.99
C THR A 166 12.02 9.41 -35.84
N ARG A 167 12.33 8.19 -36.30
CA ARG A 167 13.24 7.77 -37.35
C ARG A 167 13.66 8.93 -38.27
N ASP A 168 14.77 9.57 -37.94
CA ASP A 168 15.61 10.19 -38.96
C ASP A 168 16.79 9.26 -39.18
N VAL A 169 16.95 8.88 -40.44
CA VAL A 169 17.84 7.83 -40.91
C VAL A 169 19.24 8.42 -40.95
N SER A 170 20.15 7.91 -40.13
CA SER A 170 21.57 8.15 -40.31
C SER A 170 22.28 6.84 -40.06
N GLU A 171 22.58 6.18 -41.17
CA GLU A 171 23.52 5.09 -41.28
C GLU A 171 24.91 5.67 -41.05
N GLU A 172 25.63 5.24 -40.01
CA GLU A 172 27.10 5.28 -40.05
C GLU A 172 27.70 4.20 -39.14
N ASP A 173 28.57 3.43 -39.77
CA ASP A 173 29.41 2.34 -39.27
C ASP A 173 30.32 2.77 -38.11
N GLY A 174 30.70 1.81 -37.25
CA GLY A 174 31.86 1.99 -36.38
C GLY A 174 32.01 0.98 -35.25
N ASP A 175 32.67 -0.14 -35.59
CA ASP A 175 33.64 -0.95 -34.82
C ASP A 175 33.74 -0.88 -33.27
N ASP A 176 33.76 -2.10 -32.70
CA ASP A 176 34.76 -2.65 -31.76
C ASP A 176 34.95 -1.99 -30.37
N ASP A 177 34.69 -2.74 -29.28
CA ASP A 177 35.75 -3.49 -28.59
C ASP A 177 35.20 -4.19 -27.34
N SER A 178 35.66 -5.43 -27.13
CA SER A 178 35.33 -6.26 -25.97
C SER A 178 36.22 -5.90 -24.79
N SER A 179 35.66 -5.69 -23.60
CA SER A 179 36.46 -5.82 -22.37
C SER A 179 35.67 -6.51 -21.27
N GLU A 180 36.16 -7.70 -20.92
CA GLU A 180 35.78 -8.48 -19.76
C GLU A 180 36.50 -7.89 -18.54
N SER A 181 35.79 -7.70 -17.43
CA SER A 181 36.43 -7.40 -16.14
C SER A 181 35.79 -8.23 -15.05
N ALA A 182 36.57 -9.20 -14.59
CA ALA A 182 36.38 -10.00 -13.40
C ALA A 182 37.14 -9.34 -12.22
N SER A 183 36.49 -9.24 -11.08
CA SER A 183 37.06 -8.99 -9.74
C SER A 183 35.97 -9.45 -8.75
N ASP A 184 36.08 -10.50 -7.94
CA ASP A 184 37.12 -11.04 -7.05
C ASP A 184 37.33 -10.23 -5.75
N ALA A 185 37.43 -10.98 -4.63
CA ALA A 185 37.56 -10.63 -3.21
C ALA A 185 36.25 -10.28 -2.45
N ASP A 186 35.75 -11.14 -1.54
CA ASP A 186 36.22 -11.44 -0.16
C ASP A 186 36.05 -10.25 0.80
N ASP A 187 35.14 -10.37 1.78
CA ASP A 187 35.43 -9.97 3.15
C ASP A 187 34.48 -10.66 4.16
N GLU A 188 35.13 -11.26 5.15
CA GLU A 188 34.58 -11.99 6.30
C GLU A 188 34.19 -11.02 7.44
N ASP A 189 33.74 -11.58 8.58
CA ASP A 189 33.93 -11.04 9.95
C ASP A 189 33.04 -9.85 10.41
N GLU A 190 32.50 -9.74 11.65
CA GLU A 190 32.51 -10.49 12.93
C GLU A 190 31.16 -10.19 13.65
N GLU A 191 30.54 -11.15 14.33
CA GLU A 191 30.41 -11.29 15.80
C GLU A 191 30.28 -10.06 16.73
N SER A 192 29.48 -10.28 17.79
CA SER A 192 29.33 -9.53 19.06
C SER A 192 28.43 -8.28 19.03
N GLY A 193 27.67 -7.96 20.07
CA GLY A 193 27.68 -8.45 21.44
C GLY A 193 26.39 -8.07 22.16
N ASP A 194 26.03 -9.01 23.03
CA ASP A 194 25.08 -8.97 24.13
C ASP A 194 25.46 -7.88 25.14
N GLU A 195 24.54 -6.97 25.49
CA GLU A 195 24.59 -6.27 26.79
C GLU A 195 23.18 -5.97 27.32
N GLU A 196 22.78 -6.79 28.29
CA GLU A 196 21.74 -6.47 29.26
C GLU A 196 22.18 -5.29 30.13
N SER A 197 21.36 -4.25 30.23
CA SER A 197 21.52 -3.21 31.24
C SER A 197 20.22 -2.96 31.98
N GLN A 198 20.09 -3.62 33.13
CA GLN A 198 19.18 -3.24 34.20
C GLN A 198 19.82 -2.11 35.01
N GLY A 199 19.13 -0.98 35.12
CA GLY A 199 19.60 0.18 35.87
C GLY A 199 18.47 1.03 36.40
N SER A 200 17.97 0.66 37.58
CA SER A 200 17.16 1.48 38.46
C SER A 200 17.97 2.68 38.96
N SER A 201 17.37 3.88 39.01
CA SER A 201 17.56 4.83 40.11
C SER A 201 16.55 5.98 40.03
N GLU A 202 15.80 6.10 41.13
CA GLU A 202 15.14 7.32 41.59
C GLU A 202 16.22 8.29 42.09
N GLU A 203 16.01 9.60 41.92
CA GLU A 203 16.16 10.65 42.96
C GLU A 203 16.29 12.06 42.37
N GLU A 204 15.45 12.95 42.93
CA GLU A 204 15.67 14.33 43.38
C GLU A 204 16.15 15.46 42.43
N GLU A 205 15.22 16.41 42.22
CA GLU A 205 15.31 17.85 42.51
C GLU A 205 16.71 18.51 42.54
N ALA A 206 16.95 19.49 41.65
CA ALA A 206 17.69 20.70 41.99
C ALA A 206 17.46 21.82 40.95
N ASP A 207 16.92 22.95 41.42
CA ASP A 207 16.97 24.26 40.79
C ASP A 207 18.42 24.68 40.45
N ALA A 208 18.65 25.14 39.21
CA ALA A 208 19.81 25.95 38.89
C ALA A 208 19.51 26.96 37.78
N SER A 209 19.36 28.21 38.23
CA SER A 209 19.34 29.42 37.43
C SER A 209 20.76 29.79 36.95
N GLY A 210 20.89 30.17 35.67
CA GLY A 210 22.11 30.72 35.07
C GLY A 210 22.25 30.27 33.61
N SER A 211 22.75 31.03 32.66
CA SER A 211 23.10 32.44 32.50
C SER A 211 23.33 32.62 31.00
N ASP A 212 22.88 33.72 30.42
CA ASP A 212 23.15 34.07 29.03
C ASP A 212 24.66 34.08 28.74
N VAL A 213 25.10 33.21 27.82
CA VAL A 213 26.42 33.29 27.19
C VAL A 213 26.25 33.36 25.68
N ASP A 214 26.39 34.58 25.20
CA ASP A 214 26.52 35.02 23.82
C ASP A 214 27.81 34.42 23.22
N ALA A 215 27.69 33.28 22.54
CA ALA A 215 28.80 32.61 21.88
C ALA A 215 28.86 33.02 20.39
N SER A 216 29.82 33.89 20.09
CA SER A 216 30.14 34.33 18.73
C SER A 216 30.49 33.17 17.77
N PRO A 217 30.12 33.26 16.48
CA PRO A 217 30.42 32.22 15.49
C PRO A 217 31.92 32.18 15.13
N PRO A 218 32.52 30.99 14.93
CA PRO A 218 33.90 30.87 14.48
C PRO A 218 34.06 31.28 12.99
N PRO A 219 35.15 31.96 12.63
CA PRO A 219 35.43 32.34 11.26
C PRO A 219 36.07 31.20 10.45
N SER A 220 35.69 31.16 9.16
CA SER A 220 36.50 30.69 8.02
C SER A 220 36.89 29.21 7.97
N ARG A 221 36.18 28.44 7.14
CA ARG A 221 36.67 27.19 6.54
C ARG A 221 36.83 27.33 5.02
N SER A 222 37.92 26.76 4.54
CA SER A 222 38.57 26.84 3.24
C SER A 222 37.71 26.47 2.02
N PRO A 223 38.08 26.95 0.80
CA PRO A 223 37.43 26.55 -0.44
C PRO A 223 37.71 25.08 -0.78
N SER A 224 36.66 24.26 -0.85
CA SER A 224 36.72 22.87 -1.32
C SER A 224 36.91 22.81 -2.85
N PRO A 225 37.54 21.74 -3.37
CA PRO A 225 37.79 21.55 -4.80
C PRO A 225 36.48 21.43 -5.60
N ALA A 226 36.48 22.00 -6.81
CA ALA A 226 35.36 21.93 -7.73
C ALA A 226 35.07 20.45 -8.12
N PRO A 227 33.83 19.96 -7.96
CA PRO A 227 33.45 18.65 -8.49
C PRO A 227 33.46 18.72 -10.03
N SER A 228 34.24 17.82 -10.62
CA SER A 228 34.21 17.51 -12.05
C SER A 228 32.78 17.14 -12.46
N SER A 229 32.32 17.83 -13.50
CA SER A 229 30.98 17.81 -14.04
C SER A 229 30.72 16.53 -14.84
N ASP A 230 30.50 15.43 -14.15
CA ASP A 230 29.74 14.32 -14.70
C ASP A 230 28.26 14.64 -14.51
N SER A 231 27.61 14.95 -15.64
CA SER A 231 26.22 15.40 -15.74
C SER A 231 25.27 14.25 -15.47
N ASP A 232 25.17 13.87 -14.20
CA ASP A 232 24.21 12.89 -13.73
C ASP A 232 22.81 13.51 -13.78
N SER A 233 21.97 13.00 -14.68
CA SER A 233 20.65 13.54 -15.02
C SER A 233 19.65 13.26 -13.89
N SER A 234 19.77 14.02 -12.80
CA SER A 234 18.81 13.99 -11.72
C SER A 234 17.41 14.34 -12.26
N PRO A 235 16.36 13.58 -11.87
CA PRO A 235 15.00 13.85 -12.31
C PRO A 235 14.63 15.30 -11.97
N SER A 236 13.98 15.98 -12.92
CA SER A 236 13.63 17.39 -12.77
C SER A 236 12.75 17.57 -11.53
N THR A 237 13.10 18.54 -10.69
CA THR A 237 12.38 18.85 -9.45
C THR A 237 10.88 19.14 -9.66
N SER A 238 10.50 19.52 -10.89
CA SER A 238 9.11 19.75 -11.29
C SER A 238 8.27 18.46 -11.25
N GLN A 239 8.78 17.34 -11.77
CA GLN A 239 8.02 16.09 -11.84
C GLN A 239 7.66 15.57 -10.45
N ARG A 240 8.60 15.63 -9.50
CA ARG A 240 8.36 15.22 -8.11
C ARG A 240 7.29 16.08 -7.43
N ALA A 241 7.20 17.37 -7.76
CA ALA A 241 6.19 18.25 -7.20
C ALA A 241 4.78 17.91 -7.73
N GLU A 242 4.65 17.65 -9.02
CA GLU A 242 3.41 17.23 -9.68
C GLU A 242 2.89 15.88 -9.15
N ASP A 243 3.78 14.90 -8.95
CA ASP A 243 3.44 13.60 -8.36
C ASP A 243 2.89 13.77 -6.93
N GLN A 244 3.52 14.63 -6.12
CA GLN A 244 3.08 14.90 -4.76
C GLN A 244 1.72 15.62 -4.72
N GLU A 245 1.47 16.56 -5.64
CA GLU A 245 0.17 17.20 -5.77
C GLU A 245 -0.93 16.20 -6.15
N THR A 246 -0.63 15.32 -7.10
CA THR A 246 -1.53 14.25 -7.56
C THR A 246 -1.89 13.30 -6.41
N ILE A 247 -0.91 12.85 -5.63
CA ILE A 247 -1.14 12.00 -4.45
C ILE A 247 -2.03 12.72 -3.42
N ARG A 248 -1.76 14.00 -3.13
CA ARG A 248 -2.59 14.77 -2.18
C ARG A 248 -4.01 14.97 -2.70
N ALA A 249 -4.20 15.15 -4.01
CA ALA A 249 -5.52 15.25 -4.62
C ALA A 249 -6.31 13.94 -4.46
N ALA A 250 -5.65 12.80 -4.71
CA ALA A 250 -6.21 11.46 -4.51
C ALA A 250 -6.60 11.19 -3.05
N GLU A 251 -5.72 11.51 -2.08
CA GLU A 251 -6.01 11.39 -0.64
C GLU A 251 -7.23 12.23 -0.21
N ARG A 252 -7.33 13.47 -0.71
CA ARG A 252 -8.49 14.35 -0.43
C ARG A 252 -9.77 13.79 -1.04
N LEU A 253 -9.70 13.23 -2.25
CA LEU A 253 -10.85 12.61 -2.89
C LEU A 253 -11.33 11.39 -2.10
N LEU A 254 -10.41 10.49 -1.72
CA LEU A 254 -10.71 9.35 -0.86
C LEU A 254 -11.37 9.78 0.46
N SER A 255 -10.79 10.79 1.12
CA SER A 255 -11.31 11.34 2.38
C SER A 255 -12.75 11.85 2.23
N ARG A 256 -13.05 12.60 1.17
CA ARG A 256 -14.42 13.09 0.90
C ARG A 256 -15.38 11.96 0.61
N THR A 257 -14.98 10.98 -0.19
CA THR A 257 -15.81 9.82 -0.52
C THR A 257 -16.16 9.00 0.72
N LEU A 258 -15.20 8.75 1.61
CA LEU A 258 -15.46 8.06 2.88
C LEU A 258 -16.39 8.87 3.78
N ALA A 259 -16.22 10.18 3.86
CA ALA A 259 -17.09 11.06 4.65
C ALA A 259 -18.54 11.06 4.12
N SER A 260 -18.74 11.13 2.80
CA SER A 260 -20.07 11.04 2.19
C SER A 260 -20.72 9.67 2.42
N ALA A 261 -19.96 8.58 2.23
CA ALA A 261 -20.48 7.23 2.46
C ALA A 261 -20.89 6.97 3.92
N CYS A 262 -20.33 7.71 4.88
CA CYS A 262 -20.73 7.61 6.29
C CYS A 262 -22.05 8.33 6.61
N ALA A 263 -22.45 9.33 5.82
CA ALA A 263 -23.66 10.11 6.10
C ALA A 263 -24.96 9.40 5.70
N GLU A 264 -24.88 8.39 4.82
CA GLU A 264 -26.04 7.77 4.18
C GLU A 264 -26.51 6.46 4.84
N ASP A 265 -25.79 5.92 5.82
CA ASP A 265 -26.10 4.62 6.42
C ASP A 265 -26.76 4.80 7.80
N ASP A 266 -27.87 4.09 8.07
CA ASP A 266 -28.69 4.15 9.28
C ASP A 266 -27.99 3.56 10.54
N GLY A 267 -26.73 3.92 10.77
CA GLY A 267 -25.90 3.45 11.88
C GLY A 267 -25.27 2.06 11.67
N GLN A 268 -25.46 1.42 10.52
CA GLN A 268 -24.88 0.10 10.19
C GLN A 268 -23.66 0.19 9.26
N GLY A 269 -23.23 1.40 8.92
CA GLY A 269 -22.17 1.66 7.94
C GLY A 269 -20.76 1.69 8.50
N LEU A 270 -19.88 2.35 7.75
CA LEU A 270 -18.47 2.52 8.12
C LEU A 270 -18.31 3.26 9.45
N ALA A 271 -19.25 4.13 9.81
CA ALA A 271 -19.31 4.88 11.06
C ALA A 271 -19.98 4.14 12.24
N ALA A 272 -20.29 2.85 12.12
CA ALA A 272 -20.84 2.07 13.23
C ALA A 272 -19.85 2.07 14.42
N GLU A 273 -20.27 2.67 15.54
CA GLU A 273 -19.43 2.86 16.72
C GLU A 273 -18.97 1.53 17.31
N MET A 274 -17.69 1.43 17.63
CA MET A 274 -17.08 0.26 18.24
C MET A 274 -16.18 0.68 19.39
N ALA A 275 -16.21 -0.09 20.48
CA ALA A 275 -15.19 0.06 21.52
C ALA A 275 -13.79 -0.16 20.93
N PRO A 276 -12.75 0.45 21.52
CA PRO A 276 -11.37 0.19 21.14
C PRO A 276 -11.02 -1.30 21.17
N THR A 277 -10.40 -1.78 20.11
CA THR A 277 -9.97 -3.17 19.95
C THR A 277 -8.59 -3.26 19.32
N GLN A 278 -8.09 -4.50 19.14
CA GLN A 278 -6.92 -4.72 18.30
C GLN A 278 -7.29 -4.50 16.84
N ILE A 279 -6.37 -3.88 16.12
CA ILE A 279 -6.48 -3.59 14.70
C ILE A 279 -5.48 -4.49 13.98
N HIS A 280 -5.99 -5.33 13.09
CA HIS A 280 -5.19 -6.24 12.27
C HIS A 280 -5.18 -5.73 10.83
N VAL A 281 -3.98 -5.61 10.26
CA VAL A 281 -3.77 -5.10 8.90
C VAL A 281 -3.37 -6.26 8.00
N LEU A 282 -4.08 -6.41 6.89
CA LEU A 282 -4.01 -7.56 6.01
C LEU A 282 -3.78 -7.14 4.56
N LEU A 283 -3.02 -7.94 3.82
CA LEU A 283 -2.72 -7.74 2.40
C LEU A 283 -3.01 -9.04 1.63
N ARG A 284 -3.67 -8.94 0.47
CA ARG A 284 -3.83 -10.06 -0.47
C ARG A 284 -2.63 -10.04 -1.43
N ALA A 285 -1.77 -11.04 -1.37
CA ALA A 285 -0.56 -11.11 -2.20
C ALA A 285 -0.25 -12.56 -2.61
N PRO A 286 0.51 -12.80 -3.70
CA PRO A 286 0.97 -14.13 -4.07
C PRO A 286 1.78 -14.81 -2.96
N ARG A 287 1.90 -16.15 -2.98
CA ARG A 287 2.69 -16.89 -1.98
C ARG A 287 4.17 -16.54 -2.00
N ARG A 288 4.74 -16.22 -3.16
CA ARG A 288 6.14 -15.76 -3.28
C ARG A 288 6.37 -14.31 -2.87
N PHE A 289 5.32 -13.58 -2.47
CA PHE A 289 5.51 -12.26 -1.91
C PHE A 289 6.42 -12.39 -0.68
N ASP A 290 7.55 -11.69 -0.68
CA ASP A 290 8.51 -11.74 0.40
C ASP A 290 8.76 -10.33 0.93
N HIS A 291 8.46 -10.14 2.22
CA HIS A 291 8.67 -8.89 2.91
C HIS A 291 8.78 -9.16 4.42
N PRO A 292 9.84 -8.67 5.11
CA PRO A 292 10.18 -9.08 6.48
C PRO A 292 9.08 -8.78 7.51
N CYS A 293 8.27 -7.75 7.26
CA CYS A 293 7.23 -7.29 8.17
C CYS A 293 5.83 -7.91 7.94
N TRP A 294 5.73 -8.92 7.07
CA TRP A 294 4.46 -9.57 6.74
C TRP A 294 4.54 -11.08 6.97
N ILE A 295 3.51 -11.62 7.61
CA ILE A 295 3.41 -13.04 7.96
C ILE A 295 2.30 -13.68 7.12
N PRO A 296 2.56 -14.79 6.42
CA PRO A 296 1.54 -15.49 5.64
C PRO A 296 0.49 -16.13 6.54
N ARG A 297 -0.80 -16.01 6.18
CA ARG A 297 -1.96 -16.51 6.93
C ARG A 297 -2.80 -17.48 6.10
N GLN A 298 -2.21 -18.59 5.70
CA GLN A 298 -2.86 -19.62 4.88
C GLN A 298 -4.15 -20.16 5.53
N ASN A 299 -4.15 -20.32 6.86
CA ASN A 299 -5.29 -20.83 7.63
C ASN A 299 -6.54 -19.91 7.61
N LEU A 300 -6.42 -18.66 7.16
CA LEU A 300 -7.52 -17.70 7.11
C LEU A 300 -8.09 -17.48 5.70
N CYS A 301 -7.45 -18.04 4.67
CA CYS A 301 -7.71 -17.70 3.27
C CYS A 301 -9.18 -17.93 2.89
N THR A 302 -9.74 -19.12 3.13
CA THR A 302 -11.13 -19.43 2.77
C THR A 302 -12.15 -18.45 3.37
N SER A 303 -11.93 -18.03 4.62
CA SER A 303 -12.84 -17.09 5.30
C SER A 303 -12.73 -15.67 4.74
N LEU A 304 -11.51 -15.19 4.54
CA LEU A 304 -11.24 -13.83 4.04
C LEU A 304 -11.57 -13.69 2.56
N ASP A 305 -11.35 -14.74 1.77
CA ASP A 305 -11.76 -14.80 0.36
C ASP A 305 -13.28 -14.79 0.21
N GLY A 306 -14.01 -15.41 1.14
CA GLY A 306 -15.46 -15.28 1.21
C GLY A 306 -15.93 -13.84 1.40
N TYR A 307 -15.24 -13.05 2.24
CA TYR A 307 -15.54 -11.62 2.43
C TYR A 307 -15.09 -10.77 1.24
N LEU A 308 -13.97 -11.12 0.61
CA LEU A 308 -13.50 -10.44 -0.60
C LEU A 308 -14.46 -10.67 -1.78
N ALA A 309 -14.99 -11.88 -1.93
CA ALA A 309 -16.00 -12.19 -2.94
C ALA A 309 -17.28 -11.37 -2.71
N ASP A 310 -17.74 -11.27 -1.46
CA ASP A 310 -18.89 -10.43 -1.11
C ASP A 310 -18.61 -8.95 -1.42
N PHE A 311 -17.42 -8.44 -1.09
CA PHE A 311 -16.97 -7.09 -1.44
C PHE A 311 -16.94 -6.83 -2.97
N LEU A 312 -16.46 -7.79 -3.76
CA LEU A 312 -16.42 -7.70 -5.21
C LEU A 312 -17.82 -7.71 -5.83
N ALA A 313 -18.73 -8.51 -5.29
CA ALA A 313 -20.13 -8.52 -5.69
C ALA A 313 -20.82 -7.19 -5.38
N GLU A 314 -20.63 -6.68 -4.16
CA GLU A 314 -21.21 -5.42 -3.68
C GLU A 314 -20.65 -4.17 -4.40
N SER A 315 -19.40 -4.23 -4.87
CA SER A 315 -18.76 -3.17 -5.67
C SER A 315 -19.11 -3.22 -7.16
N GLY A 316 -19.87 -4.24 -7.60
CA GLY A 316 -20.15 -4.48 -9.01
C GLY A 316 -18.90 -4.84 -9.83
N GLN A 317 -17.83 -5.30 -9.16
CA GLN A 317 -16.56 -5.71 -9.80
C GLN A 317 -16.41 -7.22 -9.90
N ALA A 318 -17.40 -7.99 -9.44
CA ALA A 318 -17.42 -9.43 -9.58
C ALA A 318 -17.34 -9.87 -11.06
N PRO A 319 -16.63 -10.95 -11.36
CA PRO A 319 -16.62 -11.55 -12.70
C PRO A 319 -18.02 -12.05 -13.06
N ILE A 320 -18.43 -11.81 -14.31
CA ILE A 320 -19.77 -12.11 -14.83
C ILE A 320 -20.12 -13.62 -14.77
N SER A 321 -19.15 -14.52 -14.57
CA SER A 321 -19.37 -15.98 -14.65
C SER A 321 -19.92 -16.64 -13.36
N CYS A 322 -20.04 -15.93 -12.23
CA CYS A 322 -20.39 -16.56 -10.95
C CYS A 322 -21.89 -16.55 -10.60
N ASP A 323 -22.78 -16.49 -11.59
CA ASP A 323 -24.24 -16.41 -11.39
C ASP A 323 -24.86 -17.63 -10.68
N THR A 324 -24.12 -18.73 -10.50
CA THR A 324 -24.68 -19.99 -9.99
C THR A 324 -24.59 -20.16 -8.47
N ALA A 325 -23.85 -19.31 -7.74
CA ALA A 325 -23.58 -19.50 -6.31
C ALA A 325 -24.43 -18.63 -5.36
N ALA A 326 -25.29 -17.74 -5.86
CA ALA A 326 -26.12 -16.82 -5.05
C ALA A 326 -27.26 -17.49 -4.23
N LYS A 327 -27.19 -18.81 -3.98
CA LYS A 327 -28.20 -19.54 -3.20
C LYS A 327 -27.92 -19.41 -1.69
N LYS A 328 -28.74 -18.59 -1.02
CA LYS A 328 -28.97 -18.56 0.45
C LYS A 328 -27.68 -18.53 1.32
N ARG A 329 -26.87 -17.48 1.23
CA ARG A 329 -25.95 -17.17 2.34
C ARG A 329 -26.76 -16.55 3.48
N THR A 330 -26.81 -17.25 4.61
CA THR A 330 -27.44 -16.83 5.86
C THR A 330 -26.78 -15.54 6.35
N LYS A 331 -27.58 -14.47 6.53
CA LYS A 331 -27.28 -13.18 7.18
C LYS A 331 -25.82 -13.02 7.64
N GLN A 332 -24.89 -12.92 6.68
CA GLN A 332 -23.47 -12.78 6.95
C GLN A 332 -23.17 -11.31 7.23
N SER A 333 -22.15 -11.01 8.03
CA SER A 333 -21.77 -9.63 8.37
C SER A 333 -21.52 -8.80 7.10
N LYS A 334 -22.23 -7.68 6.94
CA LYS A 334 -22.09 -6.72 5.83
C LYS A 334 -20.61 -6.37 5.63
N VAL A 335 -20.08 -6.61 4.43
CA VAL A 335 -18.71 -6.23 4.12
C VAL A 335 -18.68 -4.74 3.81
N GLN A 336 -17.72 -4.03 4.39
CA GLN A 336 -17.58 -2.59 4.21
C GLN A 336 -16.29 -2.32 3.45
N GLY A 337 -16.23 -1.21 2.73
CA GLY A 337 -15.03 -0.90 1.99
C GLY A 337 -15.12 0.29 1.07
N VAL A 338 -14.08 0.45 0.27
CA VAL A 338 -13.99 1.46 -0.78
C VAL A 338 -13.27 0.87 -1.98
N TRP A 339 -13.78 1.15 -3.18
CA TRP A 339 -13.12 0.78 -4.42
C TRP A 339 -12.37 1.99 -4.98
N ILE A 340 -11.08 1.85 -5.24
CA ILE A 340 -10.25 2.88 -5.85
C ILE A 340 -9.97 2.44 -7.28
N LYS A 341 -10.24 3.31 -8.25
CA LYS A 341 -10.14 3.01 -9.67
C LYS A 341 -9.26 4.05 -10.35
N SER A 342 -8.24 3.62 -11.08
CA SER A 342 -7.54 4.48 -12.02
C SER A 342 -8.41 4.80 -13.25
N ARG A 343 -8.00 5.77 -14.07
CA ARG A 343 -8.68 6.11 -15.32
C ARG A 343 -8.72 4.93 -16.28
N VAL A 344 -7.60 4.20 -16.37
CA VAL A 344 -7.50 2.97 -17.15
C VAL A 344 -7.87 1.81 -16.25
N SER A 345 -9.14 1.42 -16.29
CA SER A 345 -9.59 0.21 -15.59
C SER A 345 -8.81 -0.97 -16.13
N VAL A 346 -8.33 -1.83 -15.23
CA VAL A 346 -7.92 -3.17 -15.62
C VAL A 346 -9.22 -3.82 -16.08
N ALA A 347 -9.38 -3.95 -17.41
CA ALA A 347 -10.42 -4.77 -17.97
C ALA A 347 -10.43 -6.08 -17.18
N GLN A 348 -11.60 -6.66 -16.92
CA GLN A 348 -11.66 -8.01 -16.37
C GLN A 348 -11.01 -8.93 -17.42
N THR A 349 -9.68 -8.94 -17.47
CA THR A 349 -8.86 -9.79 -18.28
C THR A 349 -9.06 -11.12 -17.60
N GLN A 350 -10.07 -11.79 -18.15
CA GLN A 350 -10.53 -13.13 -17.90
C GLN A 350 -9.54 -13.87 -17.01
N GLU A 351 -9.95 -14.11 -15.75
CA GLU A 351 -9.24 -14.97 -14.81
C GLU A 351 -8.67 -16.13 -15.61
N VAL A 352 -7.37 -16.06 -15.90
CA VAL A 352 -6.64 -17.18 -16.46
C VAL A 352 -6.92 -18.29 -15.48
N LEU A 353 -7.56 -19.37 -15.96
CA LEU A 353 -8.07 -20.47 -15.16
C LEU A 353 -7.10 -20.71 -13.99
N GLU A 354 -7.50 -20.30 -12.78
CA GLU A 354 -6.62 -20.37 -11.61
C GLU A 354 -6.09 -21.78 -11.36
N GLN A 355 -6.72 -22.78 -11.99
CA GLN A 355 -6.35 -24.19 -12.02
C GLN A 355 -4.94 -24.46 -12.55
N ASP A 356 -4.37 -23.60 -13.41
CA ASP A 356 -3.05 -23.82 -14.03
C ASP A 356 -1.94 -22.90 -13.49
N LEU A 357 -2.24 -22.09 -12.46
CA LEU A 357 -1.22 -21.24 -11.84
C LEU A 357 -0.25 -22.07 -10.99
N ALA A 358 1.03 -21.68 -11.00
CA ALA A 358 2.01 -22.22 -10.07
C ALA A 358 1.55 -21.97 -8.62
N GLU A 359 1.87 -22.88 -7.70
CA GLU A 359 1.51 -22.72 -6.28
C GLU A 359 2.02 -21.39 -5.70
N GLU A 360 3.20 -20.93 -6.15
CA GLU A 360 3.81 -19.66 -5.77
C GLU A 360 3.05 -18.41 -6.25
N ASP A 361 2.20 -18.57 -7.28
CA ASP A 361 1.32 -17.56 -7.86
C ASP A 361 -0.07 -17.55 -7.22
N GLU A 362 -0.39 -18.52 -6.36
CA GLU A 362 -1.63 -18.52 -5.60
C GLU A 362 -1.65 -17.30 -4.70
N MET A 363 -2.72 -16.52 -4.79
CA MET A 363 -2.91 -15.42 -3.87
C MET A 363 -3.19 -16.02 -2.49
N ILE A 364 -2.48 -15.57 -1.44
CA ILE A 364 -2.85 -15.80 -0.02
C ILE A 364 -3.00 -14.47 0.76
N TRP A 365 -3.52 -14.55 1.99
CA TRP A 365 -3.59 -13.39 2.88
C TRP A 365 -2.34 -13.30 3.74
N TRP A 366 -1.79 -12.11 3.84
CA TRP A 366 -0.65 -11.76 4.68
C TRP A 366 -1.10 -10.81 5.78
N SER A 367 -0.53 -10.92 6.96
CA SER A 367 -0.79 -10.04 8.11
C SER A 367 0.46 -9.24 8.41
N TRP A 368 0.32 -7.94 8.67
CA TRP A 368 1.41 -7.15 9.20
C TRP A 368 1.81 -7.69 10.59
N ASP A 369 3.11 -7.77 10.86
CA ASP A 369 3.67 -8.28 12.12
C ASP A 369 3.67 -7.25 13.27
N GLY A 370 3.32 -6.01 12.97
CA GLY A 370 3.16 -4.99 14.00
C GLY A 370 1.82 -5.08 14.74
N LYS A 371 1.69 -4.24 15.76
CA LYS A 371 0.50 -4.17 16.61
C LYS A 371 -0.10 -2.78 16.59
N LEU A 372 -1.40 -2.69 16.34
CA LEU A 372 -2.18 -1.48 16.51
C LEU A 372 -3.32 -1.77 17.47
N VAL A 373 -3.51 -0.89 18.45
CA VAL A 373 -4.60 -0.99 19.43
C VAL A 373 -5.28 0.36 19.53
N GLY A 374 -6.60 0.36 19.37
CA GLY A 374 -7.39 1.57 19.55
C GLY A 374 -7.34 2.06 21.01
N PHE A 375 -7.68 3.32 21.21
CA PHE A 375 -7.92 3.90 22.52
C PHE A 375 -8.96 5.02 22.43
N THR A 376 -9.70 5.24 23.52
CA THR A 376 -10.69 6.33 23.65
C THR A 376 -10.41 7.26 24.83
N ASP A 377 -9.54 6.83 25.76
CA ASP A 377 -9.15 7.66 26.90
C ASP A 377 -8.24 8.79 26.38
N TRP A 378 -8.63 10.05 26.54
CA TRP A 378 -7.88 11.23 26.10
C TRP A 378 -7.76 12.26 27.21
#